data_AF-A0A7I9XN35-F1
#
_entry.id   AF-A0A7I9XN35-F1
#
_cell.length_a   1.000
_cell.length_b   1.000
_cell.length_c   1.000
_cell.angle_alpha   90.00
_cell.angle_beta   90.00
_cell.angle_gamma   90.00
#
_symmetry.space_group_name_H-M   'P 1'
#
loop_
_entity.id
_entity.type
_entity.pdbx_description
1 polymer ?
#
loop_
_entity_poly.entity_id
_entity_poly.type
_entity_poly.pdbx_seq_one_letter_code
_entity_poly.pdbx_strand_id
1 'polypeptide(L)'
;MNWNFLGTNWRLFGDLAAAAFVALLCFAAGVFYYIHRLQQRAPLPISEGIGARKAVLAKVRGREPLSSQELAFAGRVIADQRSPLAFCIPAAIFSLGCFYIFGSLEQLHGATPSERTFLGVIPMLGSFNVTAQLVRGAKLKKRLPAAATVEADGA
;
A
#
# COMPACT_ATOMS: atom_id res chain seq x y z
N MET A 1 2.77 30.08 -31.67
CA MET A 1 1.44 30.33 -31.06
C MET A 1 1.58 30.15 -29.56
N ASN A 2 1.38 31.23 -28.81
CA ASN A 2 1.60 31.28 -27.36
C ASN A 2 0.27 30.95 -26.67
N TRP A 3 0.06 29.67 -26.36
CA TRP A 3 -1.19 29.12 -25.82
C TRP A 3 -1.22 29.27 -24.30
N ASN A 4 -1.40 30.51 -23.82
CA ASN A 4 -1.52 30.84 -22.39
C ASN A 4 -2.95 31.20 -22.06
N PHE A 5 -3.76 30.24 -21.63
CA PHE A 5 -5.02 30.55 -20.94
C PHE A 5 -4.75 30.44 -19.44
N LEU A 6 -4.87 31.54 -18.68
CA LEU A 6 -4.59 31.63 -17.23
C LEU A 6 -3.12 31.51 -16.80
N GLY A 7 -2.14 31.71 -17.69
CA GLY A 7 -0.72 31.74 -17.32
C GLY A 7 -0.11 30.39 -16.91
N THR A 8 -0.77 29.28 -17.24
CA THR A 8 -0.31 27.92 -16.91
C THR A 8 0.10 27.18 -18.18
N ASN A 9 1.31 26.60 -18.20
CA ASN A 9 1.85 25.89 -19.36
C ASN A 9 1.19 24.51 -19.54
N TRP A 10 0.36 24.31 -20.57
CA TRP A 10 -0.26 23.02 -20.91
C TRP A 10 0.72 21.85 -21.02
N ARG A 11 1.94 22.13 -21.47
CA ARG A 11 3.03 21.13 -21.58
C ARG A 11 3.37 20.52 -20.21
N LEU A 12 3.28 21.31 -19.14
CA LEU A 12 3.56 20.83 -17.78
C LEU A 12 2.59 19.72 -17.36
N PHE A 13 1.29 19.86 -17.67
CA PHE A 13 0.30 18.82 -17.36
C PHE A 13 0.54 17.54 -18.16
N GLY A 14 0.90 17.67 -19.44
CA GLY A 14 1.30 16.54 -20.27
C GLY A 14 2.54 15.82 -19.73
N ASP A 15 3.57 16.58 -19.35
CA ASP A 15 4.81 16.04 -18.77
C ASP A 15 4.54 15.35 -17.42
N LEU A 16 3.70 15.95 -16.57
CA LEU A 16 3.26 15.36 -15.29
C LEU A 16 2.43 14.10 -15.50
N ALA A 17 1.55 14.06 -16.51
CA ALA A 17 0.79 12.87 -16.85
C ALA A 17 1.72 11.75 -17.33
N ALA A 18 2.69 12.05 -18.20
CA ALA A 18 3.69 11.09 -18.66
C ALA A 18 4.53 10.56 -17.49
N ALA A 19 5.01 11.45 -16.61
CA ALA A 19 5.75 11.06 -15.42
C ALA A 19 4.92 10.18 -14.47
N ALA A 20 3.65 10.54 -14.24
CA ALA A 20 2.72 9.76 -13.42
C ALA A 20 2.44 8.38 -14.04
N PHE A 21 2.35 8.29 -15.36
CA PHE A 21 2.18 7.03 -16.09
C PHE A 21 3.41 6.13 -15.96
N VAL A 22 4.61 6.67 -16.16
CA VAL A 22 5.87 5.91 -15.96
C VAL A 22 5.97 5.42 -14.51
N ALA A 23 5.70 6.28 -13.53
CA ALA A 23 5.66 5.91 -12.12
C ALA A 23 4.64 4.80 -11.84
N LEU A 24 3.44 4.89 -12.42
CA LEU A 24 2.41 3.87 -12.30
C LEU A 24 2.90 2.51 -12.81
N LEU A 25 3.55 2.46 -13.97
CA LEU A 25 4.10 1.22 -14.52
C LEU A 25 5.20 0.63 -13.64
N CYS A 26 6.12 1.47 -13.15
CA CYS A 26 7.19 1.03 -12.24
C CYS A 26 6.64 0.46 -10.93
N PHE A 27 5.67 1.13 -10.30
CA PHE A 27 5.06 0.64 -9.08
C PHE A 27 4.19 -0.59 -9.31
N ALA A 28 3.46 -0.66 -10.44
CA ALA A 28 2.69 -1.85 -10.81
C ALA A 28 3.60 -3.09 -10.98
N ALA A 29 4.77 -2.93 -11.61
CA ALA A 29 5.77 -4.00 -11.69
C ALA A 29 6.27 -4.42 -10.30
N GLY A 30 6.51 -3.46 -9.40
CA GLY A 30 6.85 -3.73 -8.00
C GLY A 30 5.76 -4.50 -7.24
N VAL A 31 4.48 -4.13 -7.44
CA VAL A 31 3.32 -4.84 -6.88
C VAL A 31 3.24 -6.26 -7.43
N PHE A 32 3.41 -6.44 -8.74
CA PHE A 32 3.41 -7.75 -9.37
C PHE A 32 4.48 -8.66 -8.76
N TYR A 33 5.71 -8.17 -8.65
CA TYR A 33 6.80 -8.90 -8.03
C TYR A 33 6.53 -9.20 -6.54
N TYR A 34 5.94 -8.25 -5.81
CA TYR A 34 5.54 -8.44 -4.42
C TYR A 34 4.53 -9.58 -4.26
N ILE A 35 3.45 -9.56 -5.05
CA ILE A 35 2.39 -10.58 -5.02
C ILE A 35 2.96 -11.94 -5.44
N HIS A 36 3.75 -11.98 -6.50
CA HIS A 36 4.39 -13.21 -6.95
C HIS A 36 5.30 -13.82 -5.87
N ARG A 37 6.11 -12.98 -5.20
CA ARG A 37 6.93 -13.41 -4.05
C ARG A 37 6.08 -13.91 -2.87
N LEU A 38 4.90 -13.34 -2.64
CA LEU A 38 3.98 -13.81 -1.60
C LEU A 38 3.33 -15.15 -1.97
N GLN A 39 3.00 -15.37 -3.25
CA GLN A 39 2.40 -16.61 -3.74
C GLN A 39 3.37 -17.79 -3.73
N GLN A 40 4.65 -17.55 -4.02
CA GLN A 40 5.69 -18.60 -4.01
C GLN A 40 6.07 -19.11 -2.62
N ARG A 41 5.50 -18.53 -1.55
CA ARG A 41 5.82 -18.90 -0.18
C ARG A 41 4.93 -20.03 0.31
N ALA A 42 5.54 -21.03 0.94
CA ALA A 42 4.81 -22.11 1.60
C ALA A 42 3.77 -21.56 2.59
N PRO A 43 2.48 -21.93 2.46
CA PRO A 43 1.43 -21.53 3.39
C PRO A 43 1.71 -22.10 4.77
N LEU A 44 1.42 -21.32 5.81
CA LEU A 44 1.52 -21.80 7.20
C LEU A 44 0.22 -22.56 7.54
N PRO A 45 0.25 -23.64 8.33
CA PRO A 45 -0.96 -24.40 8.68
C PRO A 45 -2.08 -23.55 9.31
N ILE A 46 -1.71 -22.53 10.08
CA ILE A 46 -2.66 -21.59 10.70
C ILE A 46 -3.25 -20.56 9.72
N SER A 47 -2.73 -20.49 8.49
CA SER A 47 -3.15 -19.49 7.49
C SER A 47 -4.44 -19.85 6.75
N GLU A 48 -4.93 -21.08 6.88
CA GLU A 48 -6.15 -21.57 6.21
C GLU A 48 -7.45 -21.17 6.92
N GLY A 49 -7.38 -20.76 8.19
CA GLY A 49 -8.55 -20.29 8.93
C GLY A 49 -9.04 -18.91 8.45
N ILE A 50 -10.29 -18.83 7.97
CA ILE A 50 -10.94 -17.56 7.62
C ILE A 50 -10.94 -16.65 8.87
N GLY A 51 -10.22 -15.52 8.78
CA GLY A 51 -10.11 -14.56 9.90
C GLY A 51 -8.94 -14.80 10.86
N ALA A 52 -8.14 -15.86 10.70
CA ALA A 52 -6.95 -16.13 11.52
C ALA A 52 -6.01 -14.93 11.58
N ARG A 53 -5.82 -14.22 10.45
CA ARG A 53 -5.03 -12.99 10.39
C ARG A 53 -5.56 -11.88 11.29
N LYS A 54 -6.89 -11.68 11.32
CA LYS A 54 -7.51 -10.63 12.13
C LYS A 54 -7.44 -10.99 13.61
N ALA A 55 -7.72 -12.25 13.96
CA ALA A 55 -7.67 -12.76 15.33
C ALA A 55 -6.26 -12.66 15.92
N VAL A 56 -5.24 -13.18 15.22
CA VAL A 56 -3.85 -13.15 15.69
C VAL A 56 -3.34 -11.70 15.80
N LEU A 57 -3.64 -10.83 14.84
CA LEU A 57 -3.25 -9.41 14.96
C LEU A 57 -4.00 -8.66 16.07
N ALA A 58 -5.22 -9.08 16.41
CA ALA A 58 -5.96 -8.54 17.56
C ALA A 58 -5.26 -8.92 18.87
N LYS A 59 -4.88 -10.20 19.04
CA LYS A 59 -4.08 -10.67 20.18
C LYS A 59 -2.76 -9.91 20.33
N VAL A 60 -2.02 -9.74 19.22
CA VAL A 60 -0.77 -8.94 19.20
C VAL A 60 -1.00 -7.48 19.60
N ARG A 61 -2.14 -6.89 19.21
CA ARG A 61 -2.49 -5.52 19.62
C ARG A 61 -2.82 -5.45 21.11
N GLY A 62 -3.53 -6.45 21.63
CA GLY A 62 -3.93 -6.59 23.03
C GLY A 62 -2.81 -7.05 23.98
N ARG A 63 -1.65 -7.46 23.47
CA ARG A 63 -0.56 -8.12 24.23
C ARG A 63 -1.03 -9.40 24.93
N GLU A 64 -1.97 -10.11 24.32
CA GLU A 64 -2.43 -11.40 24.79
C GLU A 64 -1.37 -12.50 24.57
N PRO A 65 -1.39 -13.58 25.37
CA PRO A 65 -0.50 -14.72 25.16
C PRO A 65 -0.73 -15.33 23.77
N LEU A 66 0.37 -15.50 23.04
CA LEU A 66 0.40 -16.08 21.69
C LEU A 66 1.07 -17.44 21.74
N SER A 67 0.51 -18.42 21.04
CA SER A 67 1.22 -19.68 20.83
C SER A 67 2.45 -19.46 19.92
N SER A 68 3.40 -20.39 19.95
CA SER A 68 4.61 -20.34 19.10
C SER A 68 4.27 -20.23 17.61
N GLN A 69 3.22 -20.94 17.16
CA GLN A 69 2.72 -20.87 15.78
C GLN A 69 2.07 -19.53 15.46
N GLU A 70 1.28 -18.96 16.38
CA GLU A 70 0.66 -17.63 16.20
C GLU A 70 1.72 -16.51 16.17
N LEU A 71 2.78 -16.63 16.98
CA LEU A 71 3.89 -15.68 16.99
C LEU A 71 4.67 -15.71 15.67
N ALA A 72 5.00 -16.91 15.16
CA ALA A 72 5.67 -17.07 13.87
C ALA A 72 4.82 -16.49 12.72
N PHE A 73 3.51 -16.75 12.74
CA PHE A 73 2.57 -16.20 11.77
C PHE A 73 2.47 -14.66 11.86
N ALA A 74 2.32 -14.10 13.06
CA ALA A 74 2.28 -12.66 13.28
C ALA A 74 3.57 -11.98 12.82
N GLY A 75 4.73 -12.56 13.14
CA GLY A 75 6.04 -12.11 12.71
C GLY A 75 6.15 -12.03 11.19
N ARG A 76 5.69 -13.06 10.47
CA ARG A 76 5.68 -13.09 9.00
C ARG A 76 4.78 -12.01 8.40
N VAL A 77 3.55 -11.89 8.91
CA VAL A 77 2.57 -10.89 8.46
C VAL A 77 3.05 -9.46 8.69
N ILE A 78 3.75 -9.20 9.81
CA ILE A 78 4.34 -7.89 10.11
C ILE A 78 5.58 -7.64 9.25
N ALA A 79 6.42 -8.66 9.02
CA ALA A 79 7.58 -8.55 8.15
C ALA A 79 7.18 -8.23 6.70
N ASP A 80 6.10 -8.81 6.21
CA ASP A 80 5.58 -8.57 4.86
C ASP A 80 5.05 -7.14 4.71
N GLN A 81 4.32 -6.63 5.70
CA GLN A 81 3.85 -5.23 5.72
C GLN A 81 4.97 -4.21 5.87
N ARG A 82 6.15 -4.62 6.36
CA ARG A 82 7.35 -3.78 6.47
C ARG A 82 8.22 -3.79 5.22
N SER A 83 7.94 -4.69 4.28
CA SER A 83 8.68 -4.79 3.04
C SER A 83 8.54 -3.49 2.23
N PRO A 84 9.64 -2.91 1.70
CA PRO A 84 9.55 -1.75 0.80
C PRO A 84 8.61 -1.99 -0.38
N LEU A 85 8.59 -3.22 -0.90
CA LEU A 85 7.70 -3.65 -1.97
C LEU A 85 6.20 -3.54 -1.62
N ALA A 86 5.84 -3.61 -0.35
CA ALA A 86 4.45 -3.43 0.07
C ALA A 86 3.97 -1.98 -0.17
N PHE A 87 4.90 -1.00 -0.14
CA PHE A 87 4.60 0.40 -0.44
C PHE A 87 4.42 0.68 -1.93
N CYS A 88 4.79 -0.24 -2.82
CA CYS A 88 4.44 -0.14 -4.23
C CYS A 88 2.92 -0.17 -4.45
N ILE A 89 2.14 -0.80 -3.56
CA ILE A 89 0.67 -0.85 -3.64
C ILE A 89 0.07 0.56 -3.51
N PRO A 90 0.25 1.29 -2.39
CA PRO A 90 -0.27 2.66 -2.30
C PRO A 90 0.38 3.60 -3.32
N ALA A 91 1.67 3.42 -3.65
CA ALA A 91 2.32 4.25 -4.66
C ALA A 91 1.69 4.10 -6.05
N ALA A 92 1.35 2.87 -6.47
CA ALA A 92 0.64 2.64 -7.73
C ALA A 92 -0.77 3.28 -7.72
N ILE A 93 -1.51 3.16 -6.62
CA ILE A 93 -2.85 3.78 -6.49
C ILE A 93 -2.74 5.31 -6.57
N PHE A 94 -1.74 5.89 -5.91
CA PHE A 94 -1.49 7.34 -5.97
C PHE A 94 -1.12 7.80 -7.38
N SER A 95 -0.19 7.10 -8.04
CA SER A 95 0.22 7.39 -9.43
C SER A 95 -0.94 7.26 -10.41
N LEU A 96 -1.85 6.28 -10.22
CA LEU A 96 -3.07 6.15 -11.00
C LEU A 96 -3.98 7.38 -10.85
N GLY A 97 -4.15 7.86 -9.62
CA GLY A 97 -4.88 9.11 -9.34
C GLY A 97 -4.23 10.31 -10.03
N CYS A 98 -2.90 10.45 -9.96
CA CYS A 98 -2.16 11.53 -10.62
C CYS A 98 -2.34 11.47 -12.14
N PHE A 99 -2.17 10.29 -12.72
CA PHE A 99 -2.33 10.06 -14.15
C PHE A 99 -3.75 10.42 -14.61
N TYR A 100 -4.77 10.08 -13.83
CA TYR A 100 -6.15 10.42 -14.13
C TYR A 100 -6.40 11.94 -14.12
N ILE A 101 -5.90 12.65 -13.09
CA ILE A 101 -6.07 14.11 -12.99
C ILE A 101 -5.31 14.83 -14.11
N PHE A 102 -4.02 14.54 -14.28
CA PHE A 102 -3.17 15.24 -15.25
C PHE A 102 -3.40 14.79 -16.70
N GLY A 103 -3.84 13.55 -16.92
CA GLY A 103 -4.12 12.97 -18.23
C GLY A 103 -5.54 13.21 -18.73
N SER A 104 -6.39 13.92 -17.99
CA SER A 104 -7.76 14.21 -18.42
C SER A 104 -7.78 15.07 -19.69
N LEU A 105 -8.39 14.53 -20.76
CA LEU A 105 -8.41 15.07 -22.13
C LEU A 105 -8.98 16.49 -22.26
N GLU A 106 -9.84 16.90 -21.33
CA GLU A 106 -10.40 18.26 -21.23
C GLU A 106 -9.27 19.28 -21.03
N GLN A 107 -8.29 18.97 -20.17
CA GLN A 107 -7.11 19.79 -19.98
C GLN A 107 -6.16 19.69 -21.17
N LEU A 108 -6.08 18.57 -21.90
CA LEU A 108 -5.14 18.48 -23.03
C LEU A 108 -5.62 19.21 -24.30
N HIS A 109 -6.94 19.44 -24.44
CA HIS A 109 -7.55 20.09 -25.62
C HIS A 109 -8.12 21.50 -25.36
N GLY A 110 -7.97 22.04 -24.14
CA GLY A 110 -8.38 23.43 -23.83
C GLY A 110 -9.85 23.61 -23.46
N ALA A 111 -10.54 22.53 -23.09
CA ALA A 111 -11.91 22.60 -22.55
C ALA A 111 -11.88 22.95 -21.05
N THR A 112 -12.99 23.52 -20.55
CA THR A 112 -13.14 23.83 -19.12
C THR A 112 -13.09 22.54 -18.29
N PRO A 113 -12.21 22.39 -17.30
CA PRO A 113 -12.07 21.15 -16.56
C PRO A 113 -13.39 20.73 -15.89
N SER A 114 -13.93 19.60 -16.32
CA SER A 114 -15.08 18.95 -15.68
C SER A 114 -14.72 18.49 -14.25
N GLU A 115 -15.70 18.53 -13.34
CA GLU A 115 -15.62 17.95 -11.98
C GLU A 115 -15.12 16.50 -11.99
N ARG A 116 -15.39 15.77 -13.09
CA ARG A 116 -14.92 14.41 -13.33
C ARG A 116 -13.40 14.28 -13.17
N THR A 117 -12.64 15.30 -13.56
CA THR A 117 -11.17 15.31 -13.43
C THR A 117 -10.73 15.06 -11.99
N PHE A 118 -11.49 15.53 -11.00
CA PHE A 118 -11.17 15.38 -9.58
C PHE A 118 -11.48 13.99 -9.01
N LEU A 119 -12.09 13.08 -9.78
CA LEU A 119 -12.29 11.70 -9.33
C LEU A 119 -10.97 11.00 -8.99
N GLY A 120 -9.86 11.41 -9.61
CA GLY A 120 -8.51 10.92 -9.27
C GLY A 120 -8.04 11.27 -7.86
N VAL A 121 -8.69 12.22 -7.15
CA VAL A 121 -8.39 12.53 -5.74
C VAL A 121 -8.84 11.38 -4.81
N ILE A 122 -9.91 10.67 -5.17
CA ILE A 122 -10.44 9.55 -4.38
C ILE A 122 -9.38 8.44 -4.21
N PRO A 123 -8.76 7.89 -5.28
CA PRO A 123 -7.68 6.92 -5.12
C PRO A 123 -6.46 7.51 -4.42
N MET A 124 -6.13 8.79 -4.61
CA MET A 124 -5.04 9.42 -3.85
C MET A 124 -5.30 9.36 -2.34
N LEU A 125 -6.49 9.76 -1.87
CA LEU A 125 -6.86 9.65 -0.45
C LEU A 125 -6.87 8.20 0.04
N GLY A 126 -7.37 7.28 -0.79
CA GLY A 126 -7.31 5.85 -0.53
C GLY A 126 -5.87 5.34 -0.32
N SER A 127 -4.91 5.83 -1.12
CA SER A 127 -3.51 5.45 -1.00
C SER A 127 -2.88 5.84 0.33
N PHE A 128 -3.25 7.01 0.89
CA PHE A 128 -2.81 7.43 2.22
C PHE A 128 -3.37 6.53 3.32
N ASN A 129 -4.64 6.12 3.20
CA ASN A 129 -5.22 5.16 4.13
C ASN A 129 -4.49 3.80 4.08
N VAL A 130 -4.21 3.28 2.89
CA VAL A 130 -3.43 2.03 2.72
C VAL A 130 -2.03 2.19 3.33
N THR A 131 -1.37 3.32 3.10
CA THR A 131 -0.05 3.62 3.68
C THR A 131 -0.10 3.66 5.22
N ALA A 132 -1.11 4.32 5.79
CA ALA A 132 -1.32 4.38 7.23
C ALA A 132 -1.56 2.98 7.82
N GLN A 133 -2.29 2.11 7.13
CA GLN A 133 -2.49 0.72 7.54
C GLN A 133 -1.18 -0.07 7.55
N LEU A 134 -0.34 0.06 6.52
CA LEU A 134 0.97 -0.58 6.47
C LEU A 134 1.89 -0.10 7.60
N VAL A 135 1.95 1.21 7.84
CA VAL A 135 2.75 1.79 8.92
C VAL A 135 2.25 1.36 10.30
N ARG A 136 0.92 1.31 10.50
CA ARG A 136 0.32 0.80 11.75
C ARG A 136 0.66 -0.67 11.98
N GLY A 137 0.60 -1.50 10.93
CA GLY A 137 1.02 -2.90 10.99
C GLY A 137 2.51 -3.05 11.30
N ALA A 138 3.37 -2.26 10.67
CA ALA A 138 4.81 -2.26 10.91
C ALA A 138 5.20 -1.92 12.35
N LYS A 139 4.43 -1.03 12.99
CA LYS A 139 4.61 -0.64 14.41
C LYS A 139 4.26 -1.77 15.38
N LEU A 140 3.45 -2.77 14.97
CA LEU A 140 3.15 -3.94 15.80
C LEU A 140 4.38 -4.81 16.08
N LYS A 141 5.49 -4.65 15.34
CA LYS A 141 6.76 -5.31 15.68
C LYS A 141 7.19 -5.01 17.11
N LYS A 142 6.96 -3.79 17.61
CA LYS A 142 7.31 -3.40 18.99
C LYS A 142 6.42 -4.07 20.05
N ARG A 143 5.31 -4.68 19.65
CA ARG A 143 4.36 -5.36 20.53
C ARG A 143 4.46 -6.88 20.44
N LEU A 144 5.29 -7.41 19.54
CA LEU A 144 5.61 -8.83 19.55
C LEU A 144 6.39 -9.14 20.83
N PRO A 145 5.94 -10.11 21.65
CA PRO A 145 6.74 -10.60 22.75
C PRO A 145 8.10 -11.04 22.22
N ALA A 146 9.19 -10.70 22.92
CA ALA A 146 10.45 -11.39 22.69
C ALA A 146 10.18 -12.87 22.93
N ALA A 147 10.39 -13.70 21.91
CA ALA A 147 10.28 -15.14 22.07
C ALA A 147 11.14 -15.54 23.28
N ALA A 148 10.56 -16.27 24.24
CA ALA A 148 11.18 -16.82 25.46
C ALA A 148 11.04 -16.02 26.77
N THR A 149 9.81 -15.88 27.31
CA THR A 149 9.64 -15.83 28.78
C THR A 149 8.53 -16.77 29.31
N VAL A 150 7.96 -17.67 28.51
CA VAL A 150 6.89 -18.58 28.99
C VAL A 150 7.33 -20.04 29.08
N GLU A 151 8.48 -20.43 28.52
CA GLU A 151 9.03 -21.80 28.72
C GLU A 151 9.92 -21.91 29.97
N ALA A 152 10.19 -20.79 30.68
CA ALA A 152 11.10 -20.75 31.82
C ALA A 152 10.41 -20.74 33.20
N ASP A 153 9.08 -20.81 33.28
CA ASP A 153 8.31 -20.81 34.55
C ASP A 153 7.45 -22.07 34.71
N GLY A 154 7.83 -23.15 34.02
CA GLY A 154 7.06 -24.40 33.95
C GLY A 154 7.91 -25.67 33.84
N ALA A 155 9.08 -25.69 34.50
CA ALA A 155 9.86 -26.91 34.75
C ALA A 155 10.33 -26.93 36.21
#